data_AF-A0A9D6W2R2-F1
#
_entry.id   AF-A0A9D6W2R2-F1
#
_cell.length_a   1.000
_cell.length_b   1.000
_cell.length_c   1.000
_cell.angle_alpha   90.00
_cell.angle_beta   90.00
_cell.angle_gamma   90.00
#
_symmetry.space_group_name_H-M   'P 1'
#
loop_
_entity.id
_entity.type
_entity.pdbx_description
1 polymer ?
#
loop_
_entity_poly.entity_id
_entity_poly.type
_entity_poly.pdbx_seq_one_letter_code
_entity_poly.pdbx_strand_id
1 'polypeptide(L)'
;MKIRTRLILVLSTLAVLVVLVSFTAVTAFARLGGTVAQAMHENLRSIDACATMKDALHRTDRGFLLALSGQLEYGREAVRRGKDSFDAALELAAGNVTLEDEPAKIEQLQGAWQQYRDATRRFEASLFLPAAAAGEPEAPGKAPDSGPGAPPDP
;
A
#
# COMPACT_ATOMS: atom_id res chain seq x y z
N MET A 1 64.34 -34.99 19.31
CA MET A 1 63.18 -34.14 19.72
C MET A 1 62.39 -34.89 20.79
N LYS A 2 62.03 -34.24 21.90
CA LYS A 2 61.26 -34.88 22.98
C LYS A 2 59.85 -35.20 22.46
N ILE A 3 59.33 -36.40 22.76
CA ILE A 3 58.03 -36.93 22.29
C ILE A 3 56.87 -35.92 22.50
N ARG A 4 56.93 -35.15 23.60
CA ARG A 4 55.98 -34.07 23.91
C ARG A 4 55.89 -33.02 22.79
N THR A 5 57.01 -32.62 22.20
CA THR A 5 57.04 -31.62 21.12
C THR A 5 56.36 -32.14 19.86
N ARG A 6 56.59 -33.41 19.50
CA ARG A 6 55.97 -34.04 18.32
C ARG A 6 54.46 -34.18 18.49
N LEU A 7 54.01 -34.53 19.69
CA LEU A 7 52.58 -34.63 20.01
C LEU A 7 51.88 -33.27 19.93
N ILE A 8 52.49 -32.22 20.50
CA ILE A 8 51.96 -30.84 20.44
C ILE A 8 51.88 -30.35 18.99
N LEU A 9 52.86 -30.69 18.15
CA LEU A 9 52.92 -30.24 16.76
C LEU A 9 51.79 -30.85 15.91
N VAL A 10 51.51 -32.14 16.10
CA VAL A 10 50.38 -32.82 15.43
C VAL A 10 49.04 -32.28 15.93
N LEU A 11 48.88 -32.10 17.25
CA LEU A 11 47.65 -31.57 17.83
C LEU A 11 47.37 -30.12 17.40
N SER A 12 48.42 -29.29 17.37
CA SER A 12 48.31 -27.90 16.89
C SER A 12 47.94 -27.83 15.42
N THR A 13 48.53 -28.70 14.58
CA THR A 13 48.17 -28.77 13.16
C THR A 13 46.71 -29.16 12.96
N LEU A 14 46.22 -30.16 13.71
CA LEU A 14 44.82 -30.57 13.68
C LEU A 14 43.89 -29.44 14.15
N ALA A 15 44.25 -28.76 15.24
CA ALA A 15 43.47 -27.64 15.77
C ALA A 15 43.37 -26.49 14.75
N VAL A 16 44.47 -26.14 14.08
CA VAL A 16 44.48 -25.12 13.02
C VAL A 16 43.57 -25.52 11.87
N LEU A 17 43.59 -26.79 11.45
CA LEU A 17 42.74 -27.27 10.37
C LEU A 17 41.25 -27.18 10.74
N VAL A 18 40.89 -27.57 11.97
CA VAL A 18 39.51 -27.44 12.46
C VAL A 18 39.06 -25.97 12.47
N VAL A 19 39.89 -25.06 12.98
CA VAL A 19 39.58 -23.62 12.99
C VAL A 19 39.38 -23.09 11.57
N LEU A 20 40.22 -23.49 10.62
CA LEU A 20 40.11 -23.07 9.23
C LEU A 20 38.79 -23.54 8.61
N VAL A 21 38.45 -24.83 8.81
CA VAL A 21 37.19 -25.41 8.32
C VAL A 21 35.99 -24.71 8.96
N SER A 22 35.97 -24.55 10.28
CA SER A 22 34.90 -23.84 10.99
C SER A 22 34.75 -22.41 10.49
N PHE A 23 35.85 -21.69 10.27
CA PHE A 23 35.81 -20.33 9.75
C PHE A 23 35.25 -20.27 8.33
N THR A 24 35.67 -21.17 7.44
CA THR A 24 35.13 -21.25 6.07
C THR A 24 33.65 -21.63 6.06
N ALA A 25 33.21 -22.54 6.94
CA ALA A 25 31.82 -22.92 7.07
C ALA A 25 30.96 -21.74 7.55
N VAL A 26 31.38 -21.04 8.61
CA VAL A 26 30.64 -19.89 9.16
C VAL A 26 30.52 -18.78 8.11
N THR A 27 31.59 -18.47 7.38
CA THR A 27 31.56 -17.44 6.34
C THR A 27 30.70 -17.83 5.13
N ALA A 28 30.71 -19.10 4.72
CA ALA A 28 29.82 -19.61 3.67
C ALA A 28 28.35 -19.54 4.10
N PHE A 29 28.04 -19.96 5.33
CA PHE A 29 26.69 -19.86 5.90
C PHE A 29 26.22 -18.40 6.00
N ALA A 30 27.08 -17.47 6.42
CA ALA A 30 26.73 -16.05 6.51
C ALA A 30 26.41 -15.45 5.13
N ARG A 31 27.15 -15.82 4.08
CA ARG A 31 26.88 -15.37 2.70
C ARG A 31 25.57 -15.93 2.15
N LEU A 32 25.30 -17.22 2.38
CA LEU A 32 24.03 -17.85 2.01
C LEU A 32 22.85 -17.20 2.75
N GLY A 33 22.99 -17.00 4.06
CA GLY A 33 21.99 -16.34 4.89
C GLY A 33 21.66 -14.91 4.43
N GLY A 34 22.67 -14.12 4.04
CA GLY A 34 22.46 -12.78 3.49
C GLY A 34 21.70 -12.79 2.16
N THR A 35 22.02 -13.72 1.27
CA THR A 35 21.35 -13.85 -0.05
C THR A 35 19.90 -14.31 0.10
N VAL A 36 19.64 -15.28 1.00
CA VAL A 36 18.28 -15.77 1.30
C VAL A 36 17.45 -14.71 2.00
N ALA A 37 18.04 -13.94 2.92
CA ALA A 37 17.35 -12.84 3.60
C ALA A 37 16.89 -11.76 2.61
N GLN A 38 17.71 -11.44 1.60
CA GLN A 38 17.34 -10.48 0.56
C GLN A 38 16.19 -11.00 -0.32
N ALA A 39 16.27 -12.25 -0.80
CA ALA A 39 15.20 -12.86 -1.60
C ALA A 39 13.87 -13.01 -0.82
N MET A 40 13.93 -13.30 0.48
CA MET A 40 12.74 -13.30 1.34
C MET A 40 12.17 -11.90 1.54
N HIS A 41 13.01 -10.88 1.72
CA HIS A 41 12.56 -9.50 1.91
C HIS A 41 11.82 -8.96 0.67
N GLU A 42 12.33 -9.28 -0.51
CA GLU A 42 11.73 -8.93 -1.79
C GLU A 42 10.36 -9.62 -1.98
N ASN A 43 10.26 -10.92 -1.72
CA ASN A 43 8.97 -11.64 -1.75
C ASN A 43 7.97 -11.15 -0.68
N LEU A 44 8.43 -10.81 0.52
CA LEU A 44 7.60 -10.27 1.59
C LEU A 44 6.96 -8.94 1.20
N ARG A 45 7.66 -8.10 0.43
CA ARG A 45 7.10 -6.85 -0.10
C ARG A 45 5.96 -7.09 -1.09
N SER A 46 6.10 -8.07 -1.98
CA SER A 46 5.02 -8.44 -2.93
C SER A 46 3.78 -8.95 -2.18
N ILE A 47 3.97 -9.77 -1.13
CA ILE A 47 2.89 -10.24 -0.26
C ILE A 47 2.21 -9.08 0.48
N ASP A 48 2.99 -8.17 1.07
CA ASP A 48 2.46 -7.02 1.81
C ASP A 48 1.68 -6.05 0.90
N ALA A 49 2.19 -5.84 -0.32
CA ALA A 49 1.47 -5.09 -1.35
C ALA A 49 0.13 -5.76 -1.70
N CYS A 50 0.10 -7.08 -1.87
CA CYS A 50 -1.15 -7.83 -2.09
C CYS A 50 -2.13 -7.71 -0.92
N ALA A 51 -1.65 -7.80 0.31
CA ALA A 51 -2.48 -7.62 1.50
C ALA A 51 -3.08 -6.21 1.55
N THR A 52 -2.27 -5.20 1.25
CA THR A 52 -2.70 -3.79 1.18
C THR A 52 -3.75 -3.58 0.08
N MET A 53 -3.55 -4.15 -1.11
CA MET A 53 -4.54 -4.10 -2.20
C MET A 53 -5.88 -4.75 -1.80
N LYS A 54 -5.85 -5.88 -1.10
CA LYS A 54 -7.07 -6.53 -0.57
C LYS A 54 -7.80 -5.63 0.43
N ASP A 55 -7.08 -5.03 1.37
CA ASP A 55 -7.68 -4.17 2.39
C ASP A 55 -8.20 -2.85 1.79
N ALA A 56 -7.54 -2.35 0.75
CA ALA A 56 -7.98 -1.22 -0.04
C ALA A 56 -9.31 -1.49 -0.77
N LEU A 57 -9.48 -2.69 -1.36
CA LEU A 57 -10.76 -3.14 -1.92
C LEU A 57 -11.85 -3.20 -0.84
N HIS A 58 -11.56 -3.83 0.30
CA HIS A 58 -12.51 -3.90 1.42
C HIS A 58 -12.94 -2.51 1.92
N ARG A 59 -12.01 -1.54 1.96
CA ARG A 59 -12.31 -0.16 2.32
C ARG A 59 -13.22 0.52 1.28
N THR A 60 -12.96 0.28 0.00
CA THR A 60 -13.75 0.82 -1.10
C THR A 60 -15.19 0.30 -1.04
N ASP A 61 -15.35 -1.02 -0.88
CA ASP A 61 -16.67 -1.66 -0.78
C ASP A 61 -17.45 -1.19 0.46
N ARG A 62 -16.78 -1.07 1.61
CA ARG A 62 -17.39 -0.47 2.81
C ARG A 62 -17.76 0.99 2.59
N GLY A 63 -16.99 1.74 1.82
CA GLY A 63 -17.30 3.11 1.44
C GLY A 63 -18.58 3.21 0.62
N PHE A 64 -18.80 2.30 -0.33
CA PHE A 64 -20.06 2.21 -1.06
C PHE A 64 -21.24 1.89 -0.16
N LEU A 65 -21.10 0.95 0.78
CA LEU A 65 -22.14 0.62 1.74
C LEU A 65 -22.47 1.80 2.68
N LEU A 66 -21.46 2.54 3.13
CA LEU A 66 -21.64 3.76 3.91
C LEU A 66 -22.42 4.82 3.12
N ALA A 67 -22.07 5.03 1.86
CA ALA A 67 -22.78 5.95 1.00
C ALA A 67 -24.25 5.52 0.80
N LEU A 68 -24.51 4.22 0.57
CA LEU A 68 -25.87 3.66 0.46
C LEU A 68 -26.70 3.78 1.74
N SER A 69 -26.06 3.76 2.91
CA SER A 69 -26.70 3.97 4.22
C SER A 69 -26.92 5.45 4.58
N GLY A 70 -26.66 6.36 3.64
CA GLY A 70 -26.86 7.81 3.81
C GLY A 70 -25.66 8.58 4.33
N GLN A 71 -24.54 7.91 4.65
CA GLN A 71 -23.30 8.56 5.09
C GLN A 71 -22.41 8.93 3.90
N LEU A 72 -22.91 9.81 3.03
CA LEU A 72 -22.30 10.10 1.71
C LEU A 72 -20.86 10.62 1.80
N GLU A 73 -20.56 11.56 2.70
CA GLU A 73 -19.20 12.12 2.83
C GLU A 73 -18.19 11.08 3.33
N TYR A 74 -18.56 10.30 4.36
CA TYR A 74 -17.72 9.21 4.86
C TYR A 74 -17.53 8.11 3.81
N GLY A 75 -18.59 7.77 3.08
CA GLY A 75 -18.54 6.80 1.99
C GLY A 75 -17.65 7.26 0.85
N ARG A 76 -17.79 8.52 0.41
CA ARG A 76 -16.95 9.11 -0.65
C ARG A 76 -15.47 9.09 -0.28
N GLU A 77 -15.14 9.51 0.93
CA GLU A 77 -13.75 9.53 1.39
C GLU A 77 -13.18 8.12 1.56
N ALA A 78 -13.98 7.16 2.04
CA ALA A 78 -13.56 5.76 2.15
C ALA A 78 -13.28 5.13 0.77
N VAL A 79 -14.15 5.38 -0.22
CA VAL A 79 -13.95 4.94 -1.62
C VAL A 79 -12.69 5.57 -2.21
N ARG A 80 -12.52 6.89 -2.07
CA ARG A 80 -11.35 7.61 -2.59
C ARG A 80 -10.06 7.06 -1.98
N ARG A 81 -9.96 6.99 -0.64
CA ARG A 81 -8.77 6.46 0.04
C ARG A 81 -8.51 4.99 -0.29
N GLY A 82 -9.56 4.20 -0.47
CA GLY A 82 -9.44 2.80 -0.91
C GLY A 82 -8.78 2.72 -2.28
N LYS A 83 -9.28 3.47 -3.27
CA LYS A 83 -8.70 3.52 -4.61
C LYS A 83 -7.26 4.03 -4.61
N ASP A 84 -6.99 5.15 -3.93
CA ASP A 84 -5.64 5.73 -3.82
C ASP A 84 -4.65 4.72 -3.19
N SER A 85 -5.07 4.00 -2.14
CA SER A 85 -4.25 2.98 -1.48
C SER A 85 -4.02 1.76 -2.36
N PHE A 86 -4.98 1.39 -3.21
CA PHE A 86 -4.82 0.29 -4.16
C PHE A 86 -3.80 0.67 -5.23
N ASP A 87 -3.93 1.86 -5.82
CA ASP A 87 -3.02 2.35 -6.86
C ASP A 87 -1.57 2.40 -6.35
N ALA A 88 -1.35 2.95 -5.15
CA ALA A 88 -0.02 3.01 -4.55
C ALA A 88 0.58 1.61 -4.28
N ALA A 89 -0.24 0.67 -3.78
CA ALA A 89 0.22 -0.69 -3.52
C ALA A 89 0.49 -1.47 -4.81
N LEU A 90 -0.30 -1.24 -5.87
CA LEU A 90 -0.08 -1.83 -7.19
C LEU A 90 1.19 -1.30 -7.84
N GLU A 91 1.47 0.00 -7.72
CA GLU A 91 2.71 0.61 -8.20
C GLU A 91 3.93 0.03 -7.46
N LEU A 92 3.83 -0.15 -6.14
CA LEU A 92 4.86 -0.79 -5.34
C LEU A 92 5.10 -2.25 -5.78
N ALA A 93 4.04 -3.01 -6.06
CA ALA A 93 4.15 -4.38 -6.55
C ALA A 93 4.78 -4.42 -7.95
N ALA A 94 4.37 -3.53 -8.86
CA ALA A 94 4.92 -3.42 -10.21
C ALA A 94 6.39 -2.99 -10.23
N GLY A 95 6.83 -2.20 -9.26
CA GLY A 95 8.23 -1.79 -9.10
C GLY A 95 9.14 -2.85 -8.46
N ASN A 96 8.58 -3.91 -7.87
CA ASN A 96 9.32 -4.97 -7.17
C ASN A 96 9.11 -6.35 -7.82
N VAL A 97 9.25 -6.43 -9.15
CA VAL A 97 9.20 -7.70 -9.89
C VAL A 97 10.49 -8.48 -9.62
N THR A 98 10.34 -9.67 -9.05
CA THR A 98 11.45 -10.51 -8.54
C THR A 98 11.48 -11.88 -9.21
N LEU A 99 10.37 -12.31 -9.80
CA LEU A 99 10.23 -13.59 -10.51
C LEU A 99 9.88 -13.36 -11.98
N GLU A 100 10.31 -14.29 -12.84
CA GLU A 100 10.17 -14.22 -14.30
C GLU A 100 8.68 -14.17 -14.76
N ASP A 101 7.78 -14.81 -14.00
CA ASP A 101 6.34 -14.87 -14.27
C ASP A 101 5.52 -13.72 -13.62
N GLU A 102 6.14 -12.91 -12.78
CA GLU A 102 5.46 -11.85 -12.02
C GLU A 102 4.96 -10.66 -12.88
N PRO A 103 5.65 -10.22 -13.97
CA PRO A 103 5.14 -9.16 -14.84
C PRO A 103 3.77 -9.47 -15.44
N ALA A 104 3.58 -10.71 -15.90
CA ALA A 104 2.31 -11.14 -16.48
C ALA A 104 1.17 -11.12 -15.46
N LYS A 105 1.47 -11.42 -14.18
CA LYS A 105 0.49 -11.35 -13.09
C LYS A 105 0.15 -9.90 -12.75
N ILE A 106 1.15 -9.01 -12.72
CA ILE A 106 0.95 -7.57 -12.51
C ILE A 106 0.09 -6.98 -13.63
N GLU A 107 0.35 -7.34 -14.89
CA GLU A 107 -0.45 -6.90 -16.03
C GLU A 107 -1.91 -7.37 -15.92
N GLN A 108 -2.14 -8.63 -15.56
CA GLN A 108 -3.48 -9.16 -15.29
C GLN A 108 -4.17 -8.39 -14.15
N LEU A 109 -3.44 -8.09 -13.08
CA LEU A 109 -3.96 -7.35 -11.94
C LEU A 109 -4.32 -5.90 -12.29
N GLN A 110 -3.48 -5.23 -13.07
CA GLN A 110 -3.76 -3.90 -13.63
C GLN A 110 -5.02 -3.91 -14.51
N GLY A 111 -5.16 -4.92 -15.37
CA GLY A 111 -6.35 -5.11 -16.20
C GLY A 111 -7.61 -5.31 -15.37
N ALA A 112 -7.56 -6.20 -14.37
CA ALA A 112 -8.68 -6.45 -13.47
C ALA A 112 -9.05 -5.20 -12.65
N TRP A 113 -8.05 -4.43 -12.21
CA TRP A 113 -8.27 -3.19 -11.48
C TRP A 113 -8.94 -2.11 -12.33
N GLN A 114 -8.51 -1.94 -13.58
CA GLN A 114 -9.17 -1.03 -14.52
C GLN A 114 -10.63 -1.42 -14.76
N GLN A 115 -10.90 -2.72 -14.97
CA GLN A 115 -12.26 -3.23 -15.11
C GLN A 115 -13.13 -2.93 -13.88
N TYR A 116 -12.59 -3.13 -12.67
CA TYR A 116 -13.30 -2.78 -11.44
C TYR A 116 -13.59 -1.28 -11.33
N ARG A 117 -12.61 -0.42 -11.66
CA ARG A 117 -12.80 1.04 -11.66
C ARG A 117 -13.86 1.49 -12.66
N ASP A 118 -13.88 0.90 -13.84
CA ASP A 118 -14.86 1.22 -14.86
C ASP A 118 -16.26 0.73 -14.49
N ALA A 119 -16.37 -0.47 -13.91
CA ALA A 119 -17.63 -1.00 -13.40
C ALA A 119 -18.22 -0.12 -12.27
N THR A 120 -17.37 0.38 -11.38
CA THR A 120 -17.80 1.22 -10.25
C THR A 120 -18.04 2.69 -10.63
N ARG A 121 -17.48 3.16 -11.76
CA ARG A 121 -17.60 4.56 -12.21
C ARG A 121 -19.04 5.05 -12.31
N ARG A 122 -19.93 4.22 -12.87
CA ARG A 122 -21.35 4.59 -13.02
C ARG A 122 -22.06 4.69 -11.67
N PHE A 123 -21.71 3.80 -10.74
CA PHE A 123 -22.25 3.80 -9.39
C PHE A 123 -21.79 5.04 -8.61
N GLU A 124 -20.50 5.38 -8.71
CA GLU A 124 -19.93 6.59 -8.12
C GLU A 124 -20.57 7.87 -8.65
N ALA A 125 -20.73 7.98 -9.97
CA ALA A 125 -21.40 9.11 -10.56
C ALA A 125 -22.84 9.25 -10.03
N SER A 126 -23.56 8.15 -9.82
CA SER A 126 -24.92 8.19 -9.31
C SER A 126 -25.03 8.49 -7.80
N LEU A 127 -24.09 8.01 -6.97
CA LEU A 127 -24.14 8.22 -5.52
C LEU A 127 -23.48 9.52 -5.06
N PHE A 128 -22.43 9.95 -5.74
CA PHE A 128 -21.56 11.03 -5.28
C PHE A 128 -21.69 12.31 -6.09
N LEU A 129 -22.64 12.39 -7.04
CA LEU A 129 -22.92 13.60 -7.81
C LEU A 129 -23.04 14.80 -6.85
N PRO A 130 -22.38 15.94 -7.13
CA PRO A 130 -22.56 17.11 -6.30
C PRO A 130 -24.02 17.56 -6.36
N ALA A 131 -24.62 17.82 -5.19
CA ALA A 131 -25.91 18.52 -5.09
C ALA A 131 -25.92 19.86 -5.86
N ALA A 132 -24.76 20.41 -6.21
CA ALA A 132 -24.59 21.61 -7.02
C ALA A 132 -25.07 21.49 -8.49
N ALA A 133 -25.29 20.28 -9.03
CA ALA A 133 -25.84 20.10 -10.37
C ALA A 133 -27.39 20.07 -10.39
N ALA A 134 -28.03 19.92 -9.24
CA ALA A 134 -29.47 20.09 -9.08
C ALA A 134 -29.70 21.54 -8.65
N GLY A 135 -29.71 22.46 -9.61
CA GLY A 135 -29.94 23.88 -9.35
C GLY A 135 -31.16 24.09 -8.46
N GLU A 136 -30.94 24.65 -7.28
CA GLU A 136 -31.99 25.35 -6.56
C GLU A 136 -32.40 26.54 -7.44
N PRO A 137 -33.70 26.68 -7.80
CA PRO A 137 -34.16 27.92 -8.38
C PRO A 137 -33.99 29.00 -7.32
N GLU A 138 -33.17 29.99 -7.68
CA GLU A 138 -32.98 31.28 -7.04
C GLU A 138 -34.26 31.75 -6.32
N ALA A 139 -34.21 31.80 -4.99
CA ALA A 139 -35.29 32.33 -4.17
C ALA A 139 -35.52 33.81 -4.50
N PRO A 140 -36.77 34.28 -4.63
CA PRO A 140 -37.05 35.62 -5.13
C PRO A 140 -36.71 36.69 -4.09
N GLY A 141 -35.91 37.66 -4.51
CA GLY A 141 -35.98 39.07 -4.13
C GLY A 141 -36.05 39.40 -2.64
N LYS A 142 -34.89 39.59 -2.00
CA LYS A 142 -34.82 40.40 -0.79
C LYS A 142 -34.94 41.88 -1.16
N ALA A 143 -36.11 42.47 -0.88
CA ALA A 143 -36.37 43.91 -1.02
C ALA A 143 -35.39 44.75 -0.16
N PRO A 144 -35.05 45.98 -0.58
CA PRO A 144 -34.16 46.83 0.19
C PRO A 144 -34.85 47.36 1.46
N ASP A 145 -34.17 47.11 2.58
CA ASP A 145 -34.49 47.65 3.90
C ASP A 145 -34.49 49.18 3.86
N SER A 146 -35.68 49.76 4.03
CA SER A 146 -35.89 51.21 4.13
C SER A 146 -35.90 51.55 5.62
N GLY A 147 -34.79 52.09 6.12
CA GLY A 147 -34.63 52.46 7.53
C GLY A 147 -35.66 53.51 8.00
N PRO A 148 -36.08 53.48 9.27
CA PRO A 148 -37.03 54.46 9.80
C PRO A 148 -36.31 55.78 10.12
N GLY A 149 -37.05 56.87 9.87
CA GLY A 149 -36.58 58.24 9.80
C GLY A 149 -36.01 58.83 11.10
N ALA A 150 -35.11 59.78 10.88
CA ALA A 150 -34.69 60.76 11.87
C ALA A 150 -35.84 61.75 12.16
N PRO A 151 -36.06 62.14 13.43
CA PRO A 151 -36.96 63.25 13.78
C PRO A 151 -36.29 64.61 13.52
N PRO A 152 -37.06 65.68 13.22
CA PRO A 152 -36.49 67.01 12.97
C PRO A 152 -36.20 67.77 14.27
N ASP A 153 -35.10 68.52 14.25
CA ASP A 153 -34.72 69.56 15.22
C ASP A 153 -35.78 70.69 15.26
N PRO A 154 -35.88 71.46 16.37
CA PRO A 154 -34.89 72.51 16.70
C PRO A 154 -34.23 72.41 18.08
#